data_AF-A0A251TF57-F1
#
_entry.id   AF-A0A251TF57-F1
#
_cell.length_a   1.000
_cell.length_b   1.000
_cell.length_c   1.000
_cell.angle_alpha   90.00
_cell.angle_beta   90.00
_cell.angle_gamma   90.00
#
_symmetry.space_group_name_H-M   'P 1'
#
loop_
_entity.id
_entity.type
_entity.pdbx_description
1 polymer ?
#
loop_
_entity_poly.entity_id
_entity_poly.type
_entity_poly.pdbx_seq_one_letter_code
_entity_poly.pdbx_strand_id
1 'polypeptide(L)' 'MLGIYEQGVRFLELCGFKRVEDGKYLVLPREMFDIAVFKSAGNILQSAITNPFFGLLSTQD' A
#
# COMPACT_ATOMS: atom_id res chain seq x y z
N MET A 1 -9.58 -9.85 -10.95
CA MET A 1 -8.33 -9.05 -10.84
C MET A 1 -8.57 -7.54 -10.68
N LEU A 2 -9.78 -7.00 -10.95
CA LEU A 2 -10.11 -5.59 -10.75
C LEU A 2 -10.09 -5.15 -9.28
N GLY A 3 -10.52 -6.01 -8.35
CA GLY A 3 -10.52 -5.76 -6.91
C GLY A 3 -9.18 -6.00 -6.19
N ILE A 4 -8.05 -5.97 -6.89
CA ILE A 4 -6.72 -5.89 -6.26
C ILE A 4 -6.14 -4.48 -6.47
N TYR A 5 -6.55 -3.84 -7.58
CA TYR A 5 -6.02 -2.56 -8.01
C TYR A 5 -6.57 -1.41 -7.17
N GLU A 6 -7.87 -1.41 -6.87
CA GLU A 6 -8.50 -0.36 -6.05
C GLU A 6 -7.96 -0.35 -4.60
N GLN A 7 -7.78 -1.53 -4.02
CA GLN A 7 -7.31 -1.77 -2.67
C GLN A 7 -5.82 -1.41 -2.56
N GLY A 8 -5.03 -1.77 -3.58
CA GLY A 8 -3.63 -1.36 -3.67
C GLY A 8 -3.46 0.16 -3.76
N VAL A 9 -4.30 0.82 -4.56
CA VAL A 9 -4.30 2.30 -4.63
C VAL A 9 -4.70 2.91 -3.28
N ARG A 10 -5.75 2.38 -2.63
CA ARG A 10 -6.20 2.86 -1.32
C ARG A 10 -5.15 2.69 -0.22
N PHE A 11 -4.38 1.59 -0.28
CA PHE A 11 -3.22 1.38 0.59
C PHE A 11 -2.15 2.46 0.36
N LEU A 12 -1.82 2.77 -0.89
CA LEU A 12 -0.86 3.82 -1.22
C LEU A 12 -1.36 5.20 -0.74
N GLU A 13 -2.66 5.48 -0.83
CA GLU A 13 -3.24 6.71 -0.28
C GLU A 13 -3.09 6.78 1.25
N LEU A 14 -3.27 5.66 1.97
CA LEU A 14 -3.01 5.58 3.42
C LEU A 14 -1.53 5.79 3.76
N CYS A 15 -0.61 5.42 2.85
CA CYS A 15 0.82 5.70 2.98
C CYS A 15 1.20 7.16 2.66
N GLY A 16 0.23 8.02 2.28
CA GLY A 16 0.45 9.45 2.02
C GLY A 16 0.58 9.82 0.55
N PHE A 17 0.39 8.87 -0.38
CA PHE A 17 0.31 9.19 -1.80
C PHE A 17 -1.00 9.95 -2.07
N LYS A 18 -0.93 10.96 -2.94
CA LYS A 18 -2.08 11.76 -3.36
C LYS A 18 -2.37 11.51 -4.83
N ARG A 19 -3.66 11.43 -5.17
CA ARG A 19 -4.10 11.39 -6.56
C ARG A 19 -3.91 12.74 -7.23
N VAL A 20 -3.40 12.73 -8.45
CA VAL A 20 -3.26 13.90 -9.32
C VAL A 20 -3.80 13.60 -10.71
N GLU A 21 -4.04 14.63 -11.50
CA GLU A 21 -4.65 14.55 -12.84
C GLU A 21 -5.87 13.62 -12.89
N ASP A 22 -6.89 13.96 -12.08
CA ASP A 22 -8.16 13.23 -12.03
C ASP A 22 -8.01 11.74 -11.65
N GLY A 23 -6.99 11.41 -10.85
CA GLY A 23 -6.77 10.06 -10.36
C GLY A 23 -6.01 9.15 -11.32
N LYS A 24 -5.46 9.68 -12.41
CA LYS A 24 -4.55 8.92 -13.31
C LYS A 24 -3.23 8.56 -12.66
N TYR A 25 -2.72 9.41 -11.77
CA TYR A 25 -1.41 9.23 -11.15
C TYR A 25 -1.48 9.38 -9.64
N LEU A 26 -0.55 8.71 -8.96
CA LEU A 26 -0.29 8.86 -7.53
C LEU A 26 1.07 9.54 -7.35
N VAL A 27 1.10 10.61 -6.58
CA VAL A 27 2.32 11.35 -6.24
C VAL A 27 2.49 11.36 -4.73
N LEU A 28 3.69 11.01 -4.27
CA LEU A 28 4.06 11.17 -2.88
C LEU A 28 4.72 12.55 -2.71
N PRO A 29 4.11 13.49 -1.95
CA PRO A 29 4.70 14.80 -1.73
C PRO A 29 6.00 14.64 -0.95
N ARG A 30 7.09 15.26 -1.44
CA ARG A 30 8.41 15.14 -0.82
C ARG A 30 8.46 15.70 0.61
N GLU A 31 7.57 16.64 0.92
CA GLU A 31 7.36 17.23 2.24
C GLU A 31 6.72 16.25 3.24
N MET A 32 5.98 15.25 2.75
CA MET A 32 5.36 14.19 3.56
C MET A 32 6.21 12.89 3.53
N PHE A 33 7.40 12.93 2.93
CA PHE A 33 8.24 11.75 2.73
C PHE A 33 9.15 11.51 3.94
N ASP A 34 8.63 10.82 4.95
CA ASP A 34 9.47 10.18 5.97
C ASP A 34 10.01 8.86 5.42
N ILE A 35 11.30 8.85 5.07
CA ILE A 35 11.97 7.69 4.47
C ILE A 35 11.99 6.48 5.41
N ALA A 36 11.98 6.71 6.72
CA ALA A 36 11.98 5.65 7.72
C ALA A 36 10.60 4.97 7.78
N VAL A 37 9.53 5.76 7.77
CA VAL A 37 8.15 5.25 7.71
C VAL A 37 7.92 4.50 6.40
N PHE A 38 8.37 5.04 5.26
CA PHE A 38 8.23 4.38 3.97
C PHE A 38 8.97 3.02 3.92
N LYS A 39 10.21 2.96 4.42
CA LYS A 39 10.97 1.71 4.54
C LYS A 39 10.27 0.70 5.45
N SER A 40 9.74 1.16 6.60
CA SER A 40 9.01 0.30 7.52
C SER A 40 7.76 -0.31 6.87
N ALA A 41 6.96 0.50 6.19
CA ALA A 41 5.77 0.04 5.46
C ALA A 41 6.15 -0.97 4.36
N GLY A 42 7.22 -0.71 3.61
CA GLY A 42 7.75 -1.64 2.61
C GLY A 42 8.19 -2.97 3.22
N ASN A 43 8.85 -2.96 4.38
CA ASN A 43 9.24 -4.18 5.08
C ASN A 43 8.03 -4.98 5.56
N ILE A 44 6.99 -4.32 6.07
CA ILE A 44 5.73 -4.98 6.46
C ILE A 44 5.05 -5.60 5.25
N LEU A 45 4.97 -4.88 4.13
CA LEU A 45 4.39 -5.39 2.89
C LEU A 45 5.18 -6.59 2.36
N GLN A 46 6.50 -6.49 2.33
CA GLN A 46 7.39 -7.57 1.95
C GLN A 46 7.19 -8.79 2.85
N SER A 47 7.14 -8.58 4.16
CA SER A 47 6.86 -9.65 5.13
C SER A 47 5.50 -10.28 4.89
N ALA A 48 4.46 -9.51 4.59
CA ALA A 48 3.12 -10.03 4.28
C ALA A 48 3.12 -10.89 3.01
N ILE A 49 3.83 -10.46 1.95
CA ILE A 49 3.93 -11.19 0.69
C ILE A 49 4.71 -12.50 0.85
N THR A 50 5.81 -12.49 1.62
CA THR A 50 6.66 -13.69 1.80
C THR A 50 6.24 -14.57 2.97
N ASN A 51 5.30 -14.12 3.80
CA ASN A 51 4.81 -14.91 4.92
C ASN A 51 3.78 -15.93 4.41
N PRO A 52 4.08 -17.24 4.44
CA PRO A 52 3.20 -18.29 3.92
C PRO A 52 1.88 -18.42 4.71
N PHE A 53 1.77 -17.78 5.87
CA PHE A 53 0.58 -17.77 6.72
C PHE A 53 -0.27 -16.49 6.57
N PHE A 54 0.16 -15.50 5.79
CA PHE A 54 -0.56 -14.21 5.69
C PHE A 54 -1.98 -14.37 5.12
N GLY A 55 -2.18 -15.31 4.18
CA GLY A 55 -3.49 -15.63 3.63
C GLY A 55 -4.36 -16.57 4.48
N LEU A 56 -3.81 -17.18 5.55
CA LEU A 56 -4.55 -18.09 6.42
C LEU A 56 -5.55 -17.37 7.33
N LEU A 57 -5.40 -16.06 7.53
CA LEU A 57 -6.34 -15.24 8.31
C LEU A 57 -7.51 -14.72 7.47
N SER A 58 -7.53 -14.97 6.16
CA SER A 58 -8.66 -14.61 5.28
C SER A 58 -9.76 -15.69 5.21
N THR A 59 -9.59 -16.81 5.91
CA THR A 59 -10.62 -17.86 6.03
C THR A 59 -11.29 -17.82 7.39
N GLN A 60 -12.07 -16.78 7.66
CA GLN A 60 -13.21 -16.87 8.57
C GLN A 60 -14.24 -15.81 8.15
N ASP A 61 -15.45 -16.28 7.88
CA ASP A 61 -16.60 -15.56 7.27
C ASP A 61 -16.96 -14.21 7.92
#